data_AF-A0A0F5QMP6-F1
#
_entry.id   AF-A0A0F5QMP6-F1
#
_cell.length_a   1.000
_cell.length_b   1.000
_cell.length_c   1.000
_cell.angle_alpha   90.00
_cell.angle_beta   90.00
_cell.angle_gamma   90.00
#
_symmetry.space_group_name_H-M   'P 1'
#
loop_
_entity.id
_entity.type
_entity.pdbx_description
1 polymer ?
#
loop_
_entity_poly.entity_id
_entity_poly.type
_entity_poly.pdbx_seq_one_letter_code
_entity_poly.pdbx_strand_id
1 'polypeptide(L)'
;MSKSERLKALLAAGYFPEELPPAFTTADFAKYRRAIGDAWAALPNYPQYPRTNPERFSIPKVTDWRRELAIVNPIAQYHVAKLIADDWQQIHKHLTSCTFGVEEVEIKFDRDRAVSTPDFRLVSLRHSEISAIHNHALVADISRFYGTLYTHAIPWGLHTKAWAKTNLNNAAVYDPSLGARLDKAVRKGQDNQTIGIPVGPDTSRIIAEIVAVSIDARVQAELNLAAESIVRNVDDWYIGFDNAGQAEEAIAVLAAAARDYELEIHPEKTKVVNSATEIQAVWPTALRQSPISSEFSEQSKTIDHYFAQAFHFAAEYKRSNVLRFAVNLLRSVDILRVNWPQFETYLLKAARANATTVPMVVHLLALYNAKGFPVKKDRIAKFIKDTIAKCGPSAAHYEISWALFLAKMLRITLPADWVQPVTKLESSACALVLLDLRQMGLIDGAIDVSLWTQAMTTKGLESNLWLVAYEADLKGWLTPPTAGFVQNHLYFAELRRRNVSFYDKERRLKNVRRSKPKKPSDAFVRHMAALRSWKMEEIDAQDFPDEWELPGDDYGGY
;
A
#
# COMPACT_ATOMS: atom_id res chain seq x y z
N MET A 1 19.25 10.47 10.36
CA MET A 1 19.38 9.91 9.00
C MET A 1 19.89 10.97 8.03
N SER A 2 20.89 10.64 7.21
CA SER A 2 21.39 11.49 6.13
C SER A 2 20.39 11.62 4.97
N LYS A 3 20.58 12.60 4.08
CA LYS A 3 19.77 12.79 2.86
C LYS A 3 19.75 11.52 2.00
N SER A 4 20.93 10.95 1.75
CA SER A 4 21.05 9.74 0.93
C SER A 4 20.42 8.52 1.59
N GLU A 5 20.41 8.49 2.91
CA GLU A 5 19.74 7.45 3.67
C GLU A 5 18.22 7.53 3.50
N ARG A 6 17.60 8.69 3.74
CA ARG A 6 16.17 8.91 3.50
C ARG A 6 15.75 8.54 2.08
N LEU A 7 16.55 8.93 1.08
CA LEU A 7 16.31 8.56 -0.32
C LEU A 7 16.35 7.04 -0.53
N LYS A 8 17.25 6.31 0.15
CA LYS A 8 17.31 4.84 0.06
C LYS A 8 16.01 4.22 0.58
N ALA A 9 15.54 4.66 1.74
CA ALA A 9 14.33 4.13 2.36
C ALA A 9 13.12 4.34 1.43
N LEU A 10 12.91 5.57 0.96
CA LEU A 10 11.80 5.93 0.07
C LEU A 10 11.81 5.15 -1.25
N LEU A 11 12.99 4.86 -1.82
CA LEU A 11 13.09 4.08 -3.06
C LEU A 11 13.01 2.56 -2.84
N ALA A 12 13.52 2.03 -1.72
CA ALA A 12 13.59 0.59 -1.48
C ALA A 12 12.30 0.00 -0.93
N ALA A 13 11.66 0.69 0.01
CA ALA A 13 10.49 0.21 0.74
C ALA A 13 9.25 1.09 0.54
N GLY A 14 9.43 2.35 0.13
CA GLY A 14 8.35 3.32 -0.04
C GLY A 14 7.89 3.54 -1.48
N TYR A 15 8.38 2.78 -2.46
CA TYR A 15 8.10 3.05 -3.87
C TYR A 15 6.97 2.17 -4.43
N PHE A 16 7.21 0.88 -4.65
CA PHE A 16 6.21 0.00 -5.22
C PHE A 16 5.10 -0.31 -4.21
N PRO A 17 3.84 -0.46 -4.67
CA PRO A 17 2.74 -0.92 -3.83
C PRO A 17 3.06 -2.27 -3.15
N GLU A 18 2.65 -2.43 -1.90
CA GLU A 18 2.86 -3.67 -1.13
C GLU A 18 1.93 -4.80 -1.58
N GLU A 19 0.88 -4.45 -2.31
CA GLU A 19 -0.13 -5.33 -2.87
C GLU A 19 0.34 -6.14 -4.08
N LEU A 20 1.48 -5.76 -4.69
CA LEU A 20 2.06 -6.48 -5.81
C LEU A 20 2.58 -7.86 -5.38
N PRO A 21 2.60 -8.87 -6.29
CA PRO A 21 3.26 -10.13 -6.02
C PRO A 21 4.74 -9.95 -5.60
N PRO A 22 5.32 -10.83 -4.76
CA PRO A 22 6.65 -10.59 -4.18
C PRO A 22 7.81 -10.54 -5.19
N ALA A 23 7.60 -11.00 -6.43
CA ALA A 23 8.56 -10.87 -7.51
C ALA A 23 8.90 -9.39 -7.84
N PHE A 24 7.98 -8.46 -7.60
CA PHE A 24 8.21 -7.04 -7.82
C PHE A 24 9.08 -6.44 -6.71
N THR A 25 10.12 -5.72 -7.08
CA THR A 25 11.11 -5.16 -6.14
C THR A 25 11.70 -3.86 -6.67
N THR A 26 12.22 -3.02 -5.78
CA THR A 26 12.93 -1.77 -6.15
C THR A 26 14.31 -1.71 -5.48
N ALA A 27 14.79 -2.84 -4.95
CA ALA A 27 16.03 -2.93 -4.18
C ALA A 27 17.26 -2.46 -4.97
N ASP A 28 17.41 -2.87 -6.22
CA ASP A 28 18.53 -2.46 -7.07
C ASP A 28 18.51 -0.96 -7.38
N PHE A 29 17.31 -0.42 -7.63
CA PHE A 29 17.15 1.01 -7.87
C PHE A 29 17.59 1.84 -6.66
N ALA A 30 17.17 1.44 -5.47
CA ALA A 30 17.59 2.08 -4.22
C ALA A 30 19.08 1.86 -3.91
N LYS A 31 19.64 0.68 -4.23
CA LYS A 31 21.06 0.37 -4.06
C LYS A 31 21.92 1.35 -4.86
N TYR A 32 21.59 1.59 -6.13
CA TYR A 32 22.36 2.44 -7.04
C TYR A 32 21.95 3.92 -7.08
N ARG A 33 20.99 4.35 -6.26
CA ARG A 33 20.40 5.70 -6.24
C ARG A 33 21.37 6.88 -6.32
N ARG A 34 22.57 6.79 -5.70
CA ARG A 34 23.57 7.86 -5.70
C ARG A 34 24.12 8.03 -7.10
N ALA A 35 24.65 6.94 -7.63
CA ALA A 35 25.35 6.94 -8.89
C ALA A 35 24.39 7.11 -10.09
N ILE A 36 23.13 6.67 -9.96
CA ILE A 36 22.06 7.04 -10.90
C ILE A 36 21.77 8.55 -10.84
N GLY A 37 21.66 9.10 -9.62
CA GLY A 37 21.46 10.52 -9.39
C GLY A 37 22.55 11.39 -9.99
N ASP A 38 23.82 11.03 -9.76
CA ASP A 38 24.99 11.75 -10.27
C ASP A 38 25.01 11.74 -11.80
N ALA A 39 24.71 10.58 -12.41
CA ALA A 39 24.62 10.46 -13.86
C ALA A 39 23.47 11.29 -14.45
N TRP A 40 22.29 11.29 -13.82
CA TRP A 40 21.16 12.10 -14.27
C TRP A 40 21.40 13.60 -14.06
N ALA A 41 22.07 14.00 -12.98
CA ALA A 41 22.46 15.37 -12.71
C ALA A 41 23.48 15.92 -13.72
N ALA A 42 24.28 15.05 -14.33
CA ALA A 42 25.24 15.39 -15.38
C ALA A 42 24.62 15.53 -16.78
N LEU A 43 23.31 15.27 -16.94
CA LEU A 43 22.64 15.42 -18.24
C LEU A 43 22.54 16.90 -18.64
N PRO A 44 22.74 17.26 -19.93
CA PRO A 44 22.80 18.66 -20.39
C PRO A 44 21.59 19.52 -20.02
N ASN A 45 20.41 18.89 -19.91
CA ASN A 45 19.14 19.58 -19.63
C ASN A 45 18.67 19.40 -18.19
N TYR A 46 19.47 18.85 -17.27
CA TYR A 46 19.05 18.67 -15.87
C TYR A 46 18.70 20.02 -15.20
N PRO A 47 17.62 20.12 -14.41
CA PRO A 47 16.68 19.08 -13.98
C PRO A 47 15.43 18.95 -14.88
N GLN A 48 15.48 19.27 -16.16
CA GLN A 48 14.37 19.07 -17.10
C GLN A 48 14.23 17.60 -17.53
N TYR A 49 13.72 16.76 -16.62
CA TYR A 49 13.35 15.38 -16.92
C TYR A 49 12.00 15.27 -17.65
N PRO A 50 11.78 14.17 -18.40
CA PRO A 50 10.54 13.96 -19.14
C PRO A 50 9.33 13.85 -18.21
N ARG A 51 8.14 14.11 -18.77
CA ARG A 51 6.89 13.75 -18.12
C ARG A 51 6.63 12.27 -18.36
N THR A 52 6.03 11.60 -17.40
CA THR A 52 5.78 10.15 -17.43
C THR A 52 4.37 9.84 -16.96
N ASN A 53 3.81 8.71 -17.42
CA ASN A 53 2.51 8.22 -17.00
C ASN A 53 2.67 7.00 -16.06
N PRO A 54 2.05 6.98 -14.86
CA PRO A 54 2.14 5.81 -13.99
C PRO A 54 1.25 4.67 -14.51
N GLU A 55 1.64 3.42 -14.25
CA GLU A 55 0.74 2.28 -14.44
C GLU A 55 -0.36 2.31 -13.37
N ARG A 56 -1.62 2.11 -13.76
CA ARG A 56 -2.73 1.93 -12.82
C ARG A 56 -2.84 0.47 -12.41
N PHE A 57 -2.89 0.22 -11.11
CA PHE A 57 -3.01 -1.12 -10.55
C PHE A 57 -4.26 -1.24 -9.66
N SER A 58 -5.29 -1.89 -10.20
CA SER A 58 -6.61 -1.95 -9.58
C SER A 58 -6.69 -3.00 -8.50
N ILE A 59 -7.01 -2.59 -7.27
CA ILE A 59 -7.21 -3.47 -6.11
C ILE A 59 -8.66 -3.46 -5.62
N PRO A 60 -9.19 -4.58 -5.11
CA PRO A 60 -10.54 -4.65 -4.55
C PRO A 60 -10.61 -3.96 -3.17
N LYS A 61 -11.72 -3.26 -2.89
CA LYS A 61 -12.12 -2.93 -1.51
C LYS A 61 -13.02 -4.05 -0.95
N VAL A 62 -13.45 -3.91 0.30
CA VAL A 62 -14.41 -4.82 0.93
C VAL A 62 -15.73 -4.83 0.15
N THR A 63 -16.17 -3.64 -0.25
CA THR A 63 -17.34 -3.42 -1.10
C THR A 63 -16.98 -3.69 -2.55
N ASP A 64 -17.97 -3.75 -3.45
CA ASP A 64 -17.75 -3.95 -4.89
C ASP A 64 -16.96 -2.80 -5.58
N TRP A 65 -16.53 -1.79 -4.82
CA TRP A 65 -15.70 -0.70 -5.28
C TRP A 65 -14.23 -1.10 -5.37
N ARG A 66 -13.51 -0.46 -6.29
CA ARG A 66 -12.08 -0.69 -6.51
C ARG A 66 -11.27 0.56 -6.18
N ARG A 67 -10.01 0.37 -5.79
CA ARG A 67 -9.03 1.43 -5.59
C ARG A 67 -7.93 1.26 -6.64
N GLU A 68 -7.57 2.35 -7.28
CA GLU A 68 -6.45 2.37 -8.22
C GLU A 68 -5.18 2.78 -7.47
N LEU A 69 -4.18 1.89 -7.47
CA LEU A 69 -2.81 2.19 -7.08
C LEU A 69 -2.01 2.62 -8.31
N ALA A 70 -0.83 3.18 -8.10
CA ALA A 70 0.05 3.69 -9.14
C ALA A 70 1.44 3.08 -9.03
N ILE A 71 1.92 2.47 -10.12
CA ILE A 71 3.33 2.09 -10.30
C ILE A 71 3.99 3.24 -11.08
N VAL A 72 4.46 4.23 -10.31
CA VAL A 72 5.07 5.46 -10.86
C VAL A 72 6.33 5.13 -11.63
N ASN A 73 6.67 5.89 -12.67
CA ASN A 73 7.91 5.75 -13.40
C ASN A 73 9.15 6.06 -12.52
N PRO A 74 10.28 5.34 -12.67
CA PRO A 74 11.45 5.52 -11.80
C PRO A 74 12.05 6.92 -11.89
N ILE A 75 11.96 7.58 -13.06
CA ILE A 75 12.44 8.95 -13.23
C ILE A 75 11.65 9.89 -12.32
N ALA A 76 10.33 9.87 -12.40
CA ALA A 76 9.47 10.73 -11.60
C ALA A 76 9.59 10.41 -10.10
N GLN A 77 9.54 9.13 -9.72
CA GLN A 77 9.63 8.74 -8.32
C GLN A 77 10.95 9.18 -7.68
N TYR A 78 12.07 9.05 -8.40
CA TYR A 78 13.37 9.48 -7.90
C TYR A 78 13.38 10.97 -7.53
N HIS A 79 12.84 11.83 -8.39
CA HIS A 79 12.89 13.27 -8.17
C HIS A 79 11.98 13.68 -7.02
N VAL A 80 10.78 13.10 -6.91
CA VAL A 80 9.90 13.34 -5.74
C VAL A 80 10.58 12.86 -4.45
N ALA A 81 11.10 11.63 -4.44
CA ALA A 81 11.77 11.07 -3.26
C ALA A 81 13.04 11.86 -2.88
N LYS A 82 13.79 12.35 -3.86
CA LYS A 82 15.00 13.17 -3.66
C LYS A 82 14.66 14.52 -3.05
N LEU A 83 13.65 15.22 -3.55
CA LEU A 83 13.20 16.50 -2.97
C LEU A 83 12.78 16.31 -1.50
N ILE A 84 11.98 15.28 -1.21
CA ILE A 84 11.58 14.96 0.17
C ILE A 84 12.80 14.63 1.05
N ALA A 85 13.73 13.83 0.55
CA ALA A 85 14.91 13.42 1.31
C ALA A 85 15.90 14.56 1.57
N ASP A 86 16.05 15.47 0.61
CA ASP A 86 16.98 16.60 0.67
C ASP A 86 16.46 17.73 1.57
N ASP A 87 15.15 18.01 1.50
CA ASP A 87 14.48 19.10 2.20
C ASP A 87 13.66 18.62 3.42
N TRP A 88 13.91 17.40 3.91
CA TRP A 88 13.16 16.76 5.01
C TRP A 88 13.06 17.61 6.27
N GLN A 89 14.05 18.44 6.60
CA GLN A 89 14.00 19.27 7.80
C GLN A 89 12.87 20.31 7.72
N GLN A 90 12.63 20.90 6.55
CA GLN A 90 11.52 21.83 6.34
C GLN A 90 10.19 21.08 6.39
N ILE A 91 10.11 19.90 5.74
CA ILE A 91 8.92 19.05 5.73
C ILE A 91 8.58 18.61 7.16
N HIS A 92 9.53 18.07 7.90
CA HIS A 92 9.34 17.57 9.27
C HIS A 92 8.91 18.68 10.23
N LYS A 93 9.51 19.88 10.12
CA LYS A 93 9.06 21.06 10.89
C LYS A 93 7.59 21.41 10.59
N HIS A 94 7.17 21.31 9.33
CA HIS A 94 5.77 21.51 8.96
C HIS A 94 4.87 20.40 9.51
N LEU A 95 5.25 19.14 9.34
CA LEU A 95 4.48 17.99 9.80
C LEU A 95 4.27 17.98 11.32
N THR A 96 5.17 18.57 12.09
CA THR A 96 5.07 18.68 13.55
C THR A 96 4.42 19.98 14.03
N SER A 97 3.97 20.88 13.14
CA SER A 97 3.37 22.16 13.53
C SER A 97 1.96 22.03 14.11
N CYS A 98 1.25 20.92 13.82
CA CYS A 98 -0.05 20.60 14.40
C CYS A 98 -0.13 19.08 14.61
N THR A 99 -0.55 18.65 15.80
CA THR A 99 -0.43 17.26 16.26
C THR A 99 -1.78 16.56 16.38
N PHE A 100 -2.59 16.56 15.33
CA PHE A 100 -3.82 15.76 15.29
C PHE A 100 -3.57 14.33 14.78
N GLY A 101 -2.54 14.15 13.96
CA GLY A 101 -2.18 12.83 13.42
C GLY A 101 -1.87 11.82 14.52
N VAL A 102 -2.51 10.65 14.45
CA VAL A 102 -2.32 9.54 15.40
C VAL A 102 -0.89 9.00 15.42
N GLU A 103 -0.18 9.14 14.29
CA GLU A 103 1.17 8.65 14.11
C GLU A 103 2.01 9.75 13.46
N GLU A 104 3.19 9.97 14.03
CA GLU A 104 4.16 10.88 13.45
C GLU A 104 4.69 10.33 12.13
N VAL A 105 4.61 11.13 11.07
CA VAL A 105 5.11 10.75 9.75
C VAL A 105 6.63 10.88 9.72
N GLU A 106 7.29 9.76 9.95
CA GLU A 106 8.74 9.62 9.93
C GLU A 106 9.23 8.68 8.83
N ILE A 107 10.40 9.01 8.25
CA ILE A 107 11.08 8.12 7.32
C ILE A 107 11.96 7.17 8.12
N LYS A 108 11.69 5.86 8.03
CA LYS A 108 12.40 4.81 8.76
C LYS A 108 13.07 3.82 7.82
N PHE A 109 14.10 3.16 8.34
CA PHE A 109 14.80 2.06 7.69
C PHE A 109 14.37 0.70 8.19
N ASP A 110 14.70 -0.33 7.40
CA ASP A 110 14.61 -1.74 7.80
C ASP A 110 13.20 -2.15 8.25
N ARG A 111 12.19 -1.48 7.70
CA ARG A 111 10.77 -1.80 7.81
C ARG A 111 10.25 -2.21 6.43
N ASP A 112 9.09 -2.88 6.41
CA ASP A 112 8.42 -3.23 5.15
C ASP A 112 8.00 -2.00 4.32
N ARG A 113 7.83 -0.84 4.97
CA ARG A 113 7.50 0.47 4.37
C ARG A 113 8.45 1.54 4.91
N ALA A 114 8.75 2.55 4.09
CA ALA A 114 9.61 3.67 4.49
C ALA A 114 8.92 4.62 5.46
N VAL A 115 7.59 4.73 5.39
CA VAL A 115 6.76 5.50 6.31
C VAL A 115 5.83 4.55 7.06
N SER A 116 5.87 4.59 8.40
CA SER A 116 5.12 3.69 9.28
C SER A 116 3.62 3.75 9.01
N THR A 117 2.97 2.63 8.68
CA THR A 117 1.49 2.55 8.59
C THR A 117 0.84 2.81 9.95
N PRO A 118 -0.39 3.36 10.00
CA PRO A 118 -1.09 3.56 11.26
C PRO A 118 -1.22 2.30 12.10
N ASP A 119 -1.09 2.44 13.42
CA ASP A 119 -1.47 1.41 14.38
C ASP A 119 -2.94 1.55 14.76
N PHE A 120 -3.79 0.70 14.18
CA PHE A 120 -5.23 0.72 14.48
C PHE A 120 -5.55 0.44 15.95
N ARG A 121 -4.64 -0.17 16.73
CA ARG A 121 -4.83 -0.28 18.19
C ARG A 121 -4.81 1.10 18.84
N LEU A 122 -3.88 1.98 18.41
CA LEU A 122 -3.80 3.35 18.91
C LEU A 122 -5.01 4.14 18.45
N VAL A 123 -5.39 4.03 17.18
CA VAL A 123 -6.60 4.70 16.65
C VAL A 123 -7.84 4.33 17.47
N SER A 124 -8.08 3.02 17.66
CA SER A 124 -9.22 2.56 18.46
C SER A 124 -9.15 3.01 19.92
N LEU A 125 -7.97 2.98 20.54
CA LEU A 125 -7.78 3.47 21.91
C LEU A 125 -8.10 4.97 22.01
N ARG A 126 -7.58 5.78 21.08
CA ARG A 126 -7.84 7.23 21.03
C ARG A 126 -9.31 7.55 20.84
N HIS A 127 -10.02 6.81 19.99
CA HIS A 127 -11.48 6.93 19.86
C HIS A 127 -12.16 6.66 21.21
N SER A 128 -11.81 5.56 21.88
CA SER A 128 -12.38 5.22 23.19
C SER A 128 -12.06 6.24 24.29
N GLU A 129 -10.85 6.80 24.30
CA GLU A 129 -10.46 7.87 25.23
C GLU A 129 -11.30 9.14 25.00
N ILE A 130 -11.46 9.57 23.74
CA ILE A 130 -12.31 10.70 23.37
C ILE A 130 -13.75 10.44 23.80
N SER A 131 -14.27 9.23 23.55
CA SER A 131 -15.63 8.83 23.95
C SER A 131 -15.85 8.73 25.45
N ALA A 132 -14.78 8.59 26.24
CA ALA A 132 -14.85 8.60 27.70
C ALA A 132 -14.93 10.02 28.28
N ILE A 133 -14.46 11.02 27.51
CA ILE A 133 -14.43 12.43 27.91
C ILE A 133 -15.69 13.14 27.41
N HIS A 134 -16.12 12.84 26.19
CA HIS A 134 -17.18 13.56 25.47
C HIS A 134 -18.36 12.65 25.13
N ASN A 135 -19.59 13.21 25.16
CA ASN A 135 -20.84 12.49 24.85
C ASN A 135 -21.17 12.48 23.34
N HIS A 136 -20.54 13.36 22.57
CA HIS A 136 -20.71 13.46 21.12
C HIS A 136 -19.35 13.40 20.43
N ALA A 137 -19.31 12.81 19.24
CA ALA A 137 -18.13 12.87 18.39
C ALA A 137 -18.50 13.14 16.92
N LEU A 138 -17.73 14.01 16.28
CA LEU A 138 -17.70 14.17 14.83
C LEU A 138 -16.79 13.10 14.24
N VAL A 139 -17.35 12.25 13.38
CA VAL A 139 -16.62 11.38 12.46
C VAL A 139 -16.63 12.05 11.10
N ALA A 140 -15.46 12.27 10.49
CA ALA A 140 -15.35 12.86 9.15
C ALA A 140 -14.19 12.22 8.36
N ASP A 141 -14.27 12.25 7.03
CA ASP A 141 -13.28 11.70 6.09
C ASP A 141 -13.14 12.64 4.88
N ILE A 142 -12.02 12.63 4.15
CA ILE A 142 -11.91 13.34 2.85
C ILE A 142 -12.36 12.44 1.69
N SER A 143 -13.23 12.96 0.83
CA SER A 143 -13.65 12.29 -0.40
C SER A 143 -12.49 12.07 -1.37
N ARG A 144 -12.10 10.79 -1.56
CA ARG A 144 -11.11 10.34 -2.54
C ARG A 144 -9.76 11.08 -2.41
N PHE A 145 -9.32 11.38 -1.18
CA PHE A 145 -8.22 12.29 -0.86
C PHE A 145 -7.07 12.34 -1.87
N TYR A 146 -6.37 11.22 -2.10
CA TYR A 146 -5.23 11.16 -3.02
C TYR A 146 -5.62 11.45 -4.46
N GLY A 147 -6.77 10.97 -4.92
CA GLY A 147 -7.23 11.13 -6.29
C GLY A 147 -7.83 12.50 -6.60
N THR A 148 -8.16 13.29 -5.57
CA THR A 148 -8.74 14.64 -5.68
C THR A 148 -7.78 15.74 -5.25
N LEU A 149 -6.64 15.42 -4.63
CA LEU A 149 -5.65 16.41 -4.19
C LEU A 149 -5.16 17.25 -5.38
N TYR A 150 -5.47 18.55 -5.36
CA TYR A 150 -4.94 19.51 -6.31
C TYR A 150 -3.46 19.74 -6.05
N THR A 151 -2.57 19.51 -7.02
CA THR A 151 -1.12 19.52 -6.77
C THR A 151 -0.61 20.89 -6.32
N HIS A 152 -1.28 21.98 -6.69
CA HIS A 152 -0.96 23.32 -6.18
C HIS A 152 -1.36 23.54 -4.70
N ALA A 153 -2.13 22.63 -4.10
CA ALA A 153 -2.31 22.59 -2.65
C ALA A 153 -1.01 22.24 -1.91
N ILE A 154 -0.04 21.60 -2.56
CA ILE A 154 1.26 21.26 -1.97
C ILE A 154 2.04 22.54 -1.56
N PRO A 155 2.27 23.52 -2.47
CA PRO A 155 2.87 24.79 -2.06
C PRO A 155 1.97 25.60 -1.11
N TRP A 156 0.64 25.46 -1.17
CA TRP A 156 -0.23 26.10 -0.18
C TRP A 156 -0.04 25.52 1.21
N GLY A 157 0.15 24.20 1.33
CA GLY A 157 0.44 23.57 2.62
C GLY A 157 1.77 24.04 3.19
N LEU A 158 2.85 23.97 2.39
CA LEU A 158 4.19 24.30 2.88
C LEU A 158 4.45 25.81 3.11
N HIS A 159 3.76 26.69 2.38
CA HIS A 159 4.07 28.13 2.41
C HIS A 159 2.86 29.03 2.67
N THR A 160 1.65 28.48 2.82
CA THR A 160 0.33 29.16 2.79
C THR A 160 -0.16 29.52 1.38
N LYS A 161 -1.49 29.49 1.20
CA LYS A 161 -2.18 29.89 -0.05
C LYS A 161 -1.94 31.37 -0.38
N ALA A 162 -1.90 32.25 0.63
CA ALA A 162 -1.65 33.69 0.46
C ALA A 162 -0.24 33.97 -0.08
N TRP A 163 0.78 33.34 0.51
CA TRP A 163 2.16 33.45 0.01
C TRP A 163 2.28 32.93 -1.42
N ALA A 164 1.68 31.77 -1.72
CA ALA A 164 1.75 31.17 -3.04
C ALA A 164 1.13 32.08 -4.12
N LYS A 165 -0.03 32.67 -3.84
CA LYS A 165 -0.68 33.62 -4.76
C LYS A 165 0.14 34.91 -4.96
N THR A 166 0.72 35.44 -3.90
CA THR A 166 1.54 36.66 -3.95
C THR A 166 2.80 36.47 -4.79
N ASN A 167 3.42 35.30 -4.69
CA ASN A 167 4.70 35.00 -5.35
C ASN A 167 4.55 34.29 -6.70
N LEU A 168 3.34 33.90 -7.12
CA LEU A 168 3.12 33.07 -8.32
C LEU A 168 3.75 33.65 -9.59
N ASN A 169 3.72 34.98 -9.73
CA ASN A 169 4.29 35.68 -10.89
C ASN A 169 5.77 36.09 -10.70
N ASN A 170 6.37 35.75 -9.57
CA ASN A 170 7.78 35.99 -9.27
C ASN A 170 8.54 34.66 -9.31
N ALA A 171 8.93 34.25 -10.51
CA ALA A 171 9.62 32.97 -10.75
C ALA A 171 10.91 32.83 -9.91
N ALA A 172 11.63 33.92 -9.66
CA ALA A 172 12.85 33.90 -8.85
C ALA A 172 12.61 33.51 -7.39
N VAL A 173 11.39 33.68 -6.88
CA VAL A 173 11.00 33.33 -5.50
C VAL A 173 10.18 32.05 -5.46
N TYR A 174 9.20 31.91 -6.36
CA TYR A 174 8.27 30.78 -6.35
C TYR A 174 8.93 29.48 -6.81
N ASP A 175 9.62 29.49 -7.95
CA ASP A 175 10.17 28.25 -8.55
C ASP A 175 11.21 27.54 -7.68
N PRO A 176 12.11 28.25 -6.97
CA PRO A 176 13.05 27.61 -6.04
C PRO A 176 12.38 27.03 -4.78
N SER A 177 11.16 27.44 -4.46
CA SER A 177 10.47 27.01 -3.24
C SER A 177 10.21 25.50 -3.24
N LEU A 178 10.31 24.86 -2.06
CA LEU A 178 10.12 23.42 -1.95
C LEU A 178 8.76 22.97 -2.49
N GLY A 179 7.68 23.67 -2.10
CA GLY A 179 6.33 23.38 -2.57
C GLY A 179 6.19 23.42 -4.09
N ALA A 180 6.75 24.43 -4.76
CA ALA A 180 6.70 24.51 -6.23
C ALA A 180 7.51 23.39 -6.90
N ARG A 181 8.70 23.06 -6.34
CA ARG A 181 9.52 21.93 -6.83
C ARG A 181 8.79 20.59 -6.68
N LEU A 182 8.12 20.36 -5.54
CA LEU A 182 7.33 19.15 -5.30
C LEU A 182 6.10 19.07 -6.22
N ASP A 183 5.33 20.15 -6.35
CA ASP A 183 4.21 20.24 -7.31
C ASP A 183 4.66 19.82 -8.72
N LYS A 184 5.71 20.47 -9.23
CA LYS A 184 6.26 20.19 -10.56
C LYS A 184 6.71 18.74 -10.69
N ALA A 185 7.37 18.17 -9.68
CA ALA A 185 7.85 16.79 -9.71
C ALA A 185 6.70 15.77 -9.70
N VAL A 186 5.68 15.99 -8.89
CA VAL A 186 4.48 15.13 -8.83
C VAL A 186 3.71 15.18 -10.15
N ARG A 187 3.48 16.38 -10.70
CA ARG A 187 2.84 16.58 -12.00
C ARG A 187 3.59 15.87 -13.11
N LYS A 188 4.92 15.99 -13.16
CA LYS A 188 5.77 15.27 -14.12
C LYS A 188 5.60 13.76 -14.04
N GLY A 189 5.31 13.21 -12.86
CA GLY A 189 5.03 11.79 -12.67
C GLY A 189 3.63 11.34 -13.09
N GLN A 190 2.77 12.26 -13.52
CA GLN A 190 1.37 12.01 -13.89
C GLN A 190 1.00 12.74 -15.19
N ASP A 191 1.89 12.71 -16.18
CA ASP A 191 1.69 13.39 -17.48
C ASP A 191 1.30 14.88 -17.38
N ASN A 192 1.88 15.58 -16.40
CA ASN A 192 1.60 16.98 -16.04
C ASN A 192 0.17 17.29 -15.57
N GLN A 193 -0.63 16.27 -15.21
CA GLN A 193 -1.93 16.46 -14.58
C GLN A 193 -1.78 17.16 -13.23
N THR A 194 -2.69 18.09 -12.94
CA THR A 194 -2.70 18.91 -11.72
C THR A 194 -3.67 18.40 -10.66
N ILE A 195 -4.46 17.38 -10.95
CA ILE A 195 -5.41 16.77 -10.01
C ILE A 195 -4.99 15.34 -9.75
N GLY A 196 -4.94 15.02 -8.46
CA GLY A 196 -4.56 13.72 -7.93
C GLY A 196 -3.06 13.61 -7.71
N ILE A 197 -2.68 12.71 -6.81
CA ILE A 197 -1.31 12.25 -6.58
C ILE A 197 -1.27 10.72 -6.59
N PRO A 198 -0.14 10.08 -6.95
CA PRO A 198 -0.07 8.62 -7.08
C PRO A 198 -0.42 7.91 -5.76
N VAL A 199 -1.33 6.95 -5.78
CA VAL A 199 -1.64 6.11 -4.61
C VAL A 199 -0.68 4.92 -4.56
N GLY A 200 -0.06 4.64 -3.43
CA GLY A 200 0.88 3.52 -3.28
C GLY A 200 2.23 3.97 -2.75
N PRO A 201 2.93 4.93 -3.36
CA PRO A 201 4.21 5.42 -2.85
C PRO A 201 4.09 6.15 -1.51
N ASP A 202 5.02 5.92 -0.59
CA ASP A 202 5.13 6.61 0.70
C ASP A 202 5.42 8.11 0.54
N THR A 203 6.03 8.50 -0.57
CA THR A 203 6.22 9.92 -0.94
C THR A 203 4.89 10.65 -1.06
N SER A 204 3.88 10.02 -1.66
CA SER A 204 2.54 10.61 -1.76
C SER A 204 1.86 10.71 -0.41
N ARG A 205 2.12 9.76 0.50
CA ARG A 205 1.62 9.84 1.88
C ARG A 205 2.18 11.02 2.64
N ILE A 206 3.48 11.28 2.52
CA ILE A 206 4.13 12.47 3.10
C ILE A 206 3.49 13.75 2.52
N ILE A 207 3.26 13.79 1.21
CA ILE A 207 2.67 14.94 0.52
C ILE A 207 1.21 15.16 0.95
N ALA A 208 0.42 14.10 1.08
CA ALA A 208 -0.94 14.18 1.60
C ALA A 208 -0.94 14.72 3.04
N GLU A 209 -0.01 14.24 3.89
CA GLU A 209 0.11 14.71 5.27
C GLU A 209 0.49 16.19 5.35
N ILE A 210 1.35 16.70 4.46
CA ILE A 210 1.67 18.14 4.37
C ILE A 210 0.38 18.98 4.25
N VAL A 211 -0.55 18.55 3.39
CA VAL A 211 -1.82 19.26 3.19
C VAL A 211 -2.75 19.05 4.38
N ALA A 212 -2.85 17.82 4.90
CA ALA A 212 -3.71 17.49 6.04
C ALA A 212 -3.34 18.28 7.30
N VAL A 213 -2.04 18.43 7.61
CA VAL A 213 -1.57 19.22 8.76
C VAL A 213 -1.93 20.71 8.61
N SER A 214 -2.02 21.23 7.39
CA SER A 214 -2.47 22.61 7.17
C SER A 214 -3.99 22.79 7.33
N ILE A 215 -4.77 21.74 7.05
CA ILE A 215 -6.20 21.69 7.39
C ILE A 215 -6.35 21.63 8.91
N ASP A 216 -5.61 20.74 9.57
CA ASP A 216 -5.61 20.58 11.03
C ASP A 216 -5.29 21.90 11.74
N ALA A 217 -4.25 22.62 11.29
CA ALA A 217 -3.86 23.90 11.87
C ALA A 217 -4.98 24.96 11.77
N ARG A 218 -5.74 24.97 10.67
CA ARG A 218 -6.89 25.87 10.51
C ARG A 218 -8.04 25.46 11.44
N VAL A 219 -8.34 24.16 11.52
CA VAL A 219 -9.38 23.64 12.43
C VAL A 219 -9.02 23.95 13.89
N GLN A 220 -7.77 23.76 14.29
CA GLN A 220 -7.29 24.11 15.63
C GLN A 220 -7.46 25.60 15.93
N ALA A 221 -7.15 26.48 14.97
CA ALA A 221 -7.25 27.92 15.16
C ALA A 221 -8.70 28.41 15.34
N GLU A 222 -9.67 27.77 14.66
CA GLU A 222 -11.09 28.14 14.72
C GLU A 222 -11.82 27.49 15.91
N LEU A 223 -11.51 26.23 16.25
CA LEU A 223 -12.23 25.47 17.29
C LEU A 223 -11.51 25.40 18.65
N ASN A 224 -10.22 25.74 18.72
CA ASN A 224 -9.40 25.67 19.94
C ASN A 224 -9.54 24.33 20.69
N LEU A 225 -9.37 23.23 19.97
CA LEU A 225 -9.54 21.87 20.50
C LEU A 225 -8.40 21.51 21.46
N ALA A 226 -8.73 20.75 22.51
CA ALA A 226 -7.73 20.11 23.35
C ALA A 226 -7.16 18.87 22.63
N ALA A 227 -5.90 18.53 22.89
CA ALA A 227 -5.23 17.42 22.21
C ALA A 227 -5.90 16.07 22.51
N GLU A 228 -6.49 15.93 23.70
CA GLU A 228 -7.27 14.78 24.15
C GLU A 228 -8.62 14.63 23.46
N SER A 229 -9.15 15.69 22.83
CA SER A 229 -10.48 15.70 22.19
C SER A 229 -10.43 15.30 20.72
N ILE A 230 -9.25 15.07 20.14
CA ILE A 230 -9.11 14.84 18.70
C ILE A 230 -8.07 13.76 18.36
N VAL A 231 -8.35 13.04 17.28
CA VAL A 231 -7.37 12.20 16.59
C VAL A 231 -7.69 12.17 15.10
N ARG A 232 -6.66 12.24 14.26
CA ARG A 232 -6.73 12.02 12.82
C ARG A 232 -5.93 10.80 12.41
N ASN A 233 -6.55 9.92 11.64
CA ASN A 233 -5.90 8.80 10.98
C ASN A 233 -5.90 9.01 9.46
N VAL A 234 -4.79 9.54 8.93
CA VAL A 234 -4.67 9.91 7.50
C VAL A 234 -5.74 10.97 7.14
N ASP A 235 -6.82 10.59 6.48
CA ASP A 235 -7.95 11.45 6.10
C ASP A 235 -9.17 11.32 7.02
N ASP A 236 -9.15 10.42 8.01
CA ASP A 236 -10.28 10.23 8.93
C ASP A 236 -10.07 11.03 10.23
N TRP A 237 -10.97 11.97 10.56
CA TRP A 237 -11.01 12.68 11.85
C TRP A 237 -12.04 12.05 12.80
N TYR A 238 -11.68 11.98 14.08
CA TYR A 238 -12.58 11.73 15.20
C TYR A 238 -12.39 12.85 16.23
N ILE A 239 -13.43 13.66 16.45
CA ILE A 239 -13.36 14.87 17.29
C ILE A 239 -14.49 14.86 18.32
N GLY A 240 -14.18 14.90 19.60
CA GLY A 240 -15.14 14.88 20.70
C GLY A 240 -15.68 16.25 21.08
N PHE A 241 -16.96 16.29 21.46
CA PHE A 241 -17.69 17.49 21.89
C PHE A 241 -18.67 17.17 23.03
N ASP A 242 -18.92 18.15 23.90
CA ASP A 242 -19.85 17.99 25.03
C ASP A 242 -21.31 18.18 24.63
N ASN A 243 -21.57 18.91 23.54
CA ASN A 243 -22.90 19.09 22.98
C ASN A 243 -22.92 18.90 21.45
N ALA A 244 -24.05 18.44 20.93
CA ALA A 244 -24.23 18.17 19.50
C ALA A 244 -24.09 19.43 18.62
N GLY A 245 -24.45 20.62 19.12
CA GLY A 245 -24.35 21.87 18.37
C GLY A 245 -22.90 22.24 18.02
N GLN A 246 -21.97 22.04 18.96
CA GLN A 246 -20.52 22.21 18.70
C GLN A 246 -20.02 21.24 17.63
N ALA A 247 -20.52 20.01 17.63
CA ALA A 247 -20.14 19.02 16.62
C ALA A 247 -20.65 19.41 15.22
N GLU A 248 -21.84 20.02 15.11
CA GLU A 248 -22.35 20.56 13.85
C GLU A 248 -21.56 21.79 13.37
N GLU A 249 -21.20 22.70 14.27
CA GLU A 249 -20.30 23.83 13.96
C GLU A 249 -18.94 23.33 13.45
N ALA A 250 -18.38 22.29 14.08
CA ALA A 250 -17.12 21.69 13.67
C ALA A 250 -17.18 21.07 12.27
N ILE A 251 -18.33 20.54 11.83
CA ILE A 251 -18.52 20.10 10.44
C ILE A 251 -18.32 21.26 9.48
N ALA A 252 -18.92 22.43 9.77
CA ALA A 252 -18.81 23.61 8.91
C ALA A 252 -17.35 24.12 8.85
N VAL A 253 -16.67 24.17 10.00
CA VAL A 253 -15.25 24.57 10.08
C VAL A 253 -14.36 23.61 9.30
N LEU A 254 -14.48 22.29 9.52
CA LEU A 254 -13.68 21.30 8.82
C LEU A 254 -13.95 21.32 7.30
N ALA A 255 -15.22 21.45 6.90
CA ALA A 255 -15.59 21.57 5.49
C ALA A 255 -14.98 22.82 4.84
N ALA A 256 -15.00 23.96 5.54
CA ALA A 256 -14.41 25.20 5.05
C ALA A 256 -12.88 25.09 4.96
N ALA A 257 -12.24 24.48 5.97
CA ALA A 257 -10.81 24.26 5.99
C ALA A 257 -10.34 23.31 4.88
N ALA A 258 -11.06 22.22 4.61
CA ALA A 258 -10.76 21.34 3.50
C ALA A 258 -10.92 22.05 2.14
N ARG A 259 -11.96 22.89 2.00
CA ARG A 259 -12.25 23.64 0.77
C ARG A 259 -11.14 24.62 0.39
N ASP A 260 -10.42 25.18 1.36
CA ASP A 260 -9.25 26.03 1.07
C ASP A 260 -8.16 25.31 0.27
N TYR A 261 -8.12 23.98 0.33
CA TYR A 261 -7.18 23.14 -0.40
C TYR A 261 -7.85 22.41 -1.58
N GLU A 262 -9.04 22.86 -1.99
CA GLU A 262 -9.88 22.25 -3.03
C GLU A 262 -10.27 20.79 -2.72
N LEU A 263 -10.43 20.47 -1.44
CA LEU A 263 -10.86 19.17 -0.94
C LEU A 263 -12.26 19.24 -0.35
N GLU A 264 -12.93 18.09 -0.31
CA GLU A 264 -14.29 17.95 0.20
C GLU A 264 -14.35 16.83 1.23
N ILE A 265 -15.06 17.05 2.34
CA ILE A 265 -15.38 15.99 3.29
C ILE A 265 -16.40 15.01 2.68
N HIS A 266 -16.37 13.76 3.10
CA HIS A 266 -17.20 12.69 2.55
C HIS A 266 -18.62 12.72 3.16
N PRO A 267 -19.65 13.14 2.40
CA PRO A 267 -20.96 13.43 2.98
C PRO A 267 -21.61 12.23 3.67
N GLU A 268 -21.47 11.02 3.11
CA GLU A 268 -22.06 9.81 3.72
C GLU A 268 -21.29 9.27 4.94
N LYS A 269 -20.03 9.66 5.12
CA LYS A 269 -19.19 9.22 6.25
C LYS A 269 -19.14 10.27 7.34
N THR A 270 -19.37 11.53 6.99
CA THR A 270 -19.44 12.65 7.94
C THR A 270 -20.71 12.54 8.76
N LYS A 271 -20.58 12.40 10.08
CA LYS A 271 -21.73 12.31 11.00
C LYS A 271 -21.33 12.68 12.42
N VAL A 272 -22.32 13.16 13.18
CA VAL A 272 -22.23 13.26 14.63
C VAL A 272 -22.77 11.97 15.24
N VAL A 273 -21.96 11.31 16.07
CA VAL A 273 -22.35 10.10 16.80
C VAL A 273 -22.47 10.40 18.28
N ASN A 274 -23.35 9.65 18.98
CA ASN A 274 -23.30 9.56 20.43
C ASN A 274 -22.17 8.58 20.78
N SER A 275 -21.05 9.12 21.23
CA SER A 275 -19.83 8.38 21.52
C SER A 275 -19.99 7.39 22.68
N ALA A 276 -20.91 7.66 23.61
CA ALA A 276 -21.15 6.81 24.79
C ALA A 276 -21.89 5.51 24.47
N THR A 277 -22.59 5.42 23.34
CA THR A 277 -23.38 4.23 22.93
C THR A 277 -22.79 3.49 21.74
N GLU A 278 -21.60 3.88 21.28
CA GLU A 278 -20.93 3.22 20.15
C GLU A 278 -20.37 1.85 20.57
N ILE A 279 -21.04 0.77 20.17
CA ILE A 279 -20.62 -0.60 20.47
C ILE A 279 -19.59 -1.05 19.42
N GLN A 280 -18.42 -1.48 19.89
CA GLN A 280 -17.41 -2.08 19.02
C GLN A 280 -17.91 -3.42 18.42
N ALA A 281 -17.60 -3.66 17.15
CA ALA A 281 -17.98 -4.89 16.49
C ALA A 281 -17.32 -6.11 17.17
N VAL A 282 -18.12 -7.13 17.50
CA VAL A 282 -17.68 -8.30 18.29
C VAL A 282 -16.91 -9.32 17.45
N TRP A 283 -17.15 -9.36 16.14
CA TRP A 283 -16.60 -10.36 15.23
C TRP A 283 -15.06 -10.52 15.25
N PRO A 284 -14.22 -9.47 15.40
CA PRO A 284 -12.76 -9.66 15.43
C PRO A 284 -12.31 -10.46 16.64
N THR A 285 -12.91 -10.19 17.81
CA THR A 285 -12.61 -10.87 19.06
C THR A 285 -13.15 -12.30 19.02
N ALA A 286 -14.38 -12.48 18.54
CA ALA A 286 -14.99 -13.81 18.38
C ALA A 286 -14.15 -14.73 17.48
N LEU A 287 -13.63 -14.23 16.35
CA LEU A 287 -12.76 -15.01 15.47
C LEU A 287 -11.39 -15.31 16.08
N ARG A 288 -10.81 -14.40 16.88
CA ARG A 288 -9.56 -14.67 17.62
C ARG A 288 -9.74 -15.75 18.68
N GLN A 289 -10.91 -15.80 19.30
CA GLN A 289 -11.27 -16.76 20.35
C GLN A 289 -11.82 -18.07 19.80
N SER A 290 -11.82 -18.26 18.48
CA SER A 290 -12.19 -19.51 17.80
C SER A 290 -10.95 -20.16 17.18
N PRO A 291 -10.02 -20.72 17.97
CA PRO A 291 -8.83 -21.35 17.42
C PRO A 291 -9.17 -22.68 16.74
N ILE A 292 -8.46 -22.97 15.65
CA ILE A 292 -8.46 -24.32 15.06
C ILE A 292 -7.59 -25.20 15.95
N SER A 293 -8.14 -26.32 16.41
CA SER A 293 -7.46 -27.26 17.31
C SER A 293 -6.25 -27.91 16.64
N SER A 294 -5.20 -28.20 17.42
CA SER A 294 -4.08 -29.06 17.02
C SER A 294 -4.41 -30.55 17.12
N GLU A 295 -5.47 -30.91 17.85
CA GLU A 295 -5.83 -32.29 18.17
C GLU A 295 -6.50 -32.99 16.99
N PHE A 296 -6.07 -34.24 16.70
CA PHE A 296 -6.57 -35.01 15.57
C PHE A 296 -8.09 -35.20 15.57
N SER A 297 -8.70 -35.51 16.73
CA SER A 297 -10.14 -35.78 16.85
C SER A 297 -11.02 -34.55 16.66
N GLU A 298 -10.49 -33.35 16.93
CA GLU A 298 -11.27 -32.10 16.99
C GLU A 298 -10.91 -31.10 15.90
N GLN A 299 -9.74 -31.22 15.27
CA GLN A 299 -9.29 -30.26 14.27
C GLN A 299 -10.26 -30.13 13.09
N SER A 300 -10.83 -31.23 12.58
CA SER A 300 -11.79 -31.17 11.48
C SER A 300 -13.05 -30.38 11.83
N LYS A 301 -13.60 -30.58 13.04
CA LYS A 301 -14.79 -29.86 13.53
C LYS A 301 -14.50 -28.37 13.77
N THR A 302 -13.32 -28.07 14.33
CA THR A 302 -12.92 -26.68 14.59
C THR A 302 -12.57 -25.92 13.30
N ILE A 303 -12.07 -26.60 12.25
CA ILE A 303 -11.95 -26.02 10.90
C ILE A 303 -13.34 -25.61 10.38
N ASP A 304 -14.33 -26.50 10.44
CA ASP A 304 -15.70 -26.20 10.00
C ASP A 304 -16.29 -25.03 10.80
N HIS A 305 -16.18 -25.08 12.13
CA HIS A 305 -16.69 -24.03 13.01
C HIS A 305 -16.06 -22.67 12.71
N TYR A 306 -14.73 -22.62 12.55
CA TYR A 306 -13.99 -21.40 12.25
C TYR A 306 -14.45 -20.75 10.95
N PHE A 307 -14.49 -21.53 9.86
CA PHE A 307 -14.92 -20.99 8.57
C PHE A 307 -16.41 -20.65 8.57
N ALA A 308 -17.27 -21.43 9.23
CA ALA A 308 -18.68 -21.11 9.38
C ALA A 308 -18.88 -19.74 10.06
N GLN A 309 -18.18 -19.47 11.16
CA GLN A 309 -18.20 -18.16 11.83
C GLN A 309 -17.63 -17.06 10.94
N ALA A 310 -16.51 -17.31 10.25
CA ALA A 310 -15.92 -16.32 9.35
C ALA A 310 -16.87 -15.93 8.21
N PHE A 311 -17.56 -16.90 7.60
CA PHE A 311 -18.56 -16.64 6.55
C PHE A 311 -19.83 -16.00 7.11
N HIS A 312 -20.28 -16.39 8.30
CA HIS A 312 -21.43 -15.78 8.97
C HIS A 312 -21.19 -14.30 9.24
N PHE A 313 -20.08 -13.95 9.91
CA PHE A 313 -19.72 -12.57 10.17
C PHE A 313 -19.44 -11.78 8.88
N ALA A 314 -18.91 -12.41 7.83
CA ALA A 314 -18.75 -11.74 6.54
C ALA A 314 -20.09 -11.37 5.89
N ALA A 315 -21.13 -12.19 6.07
CA ALA A 315 -22.47 -11.91 5.57
C ALA A 315 -23.18 -10.81 6.39
N GLU A 316 -22.96 -10.77 7.70
CA GLU A 316 -23.49 -9.76 8.61
C GLU A 316 -22.81 -8.39 8.42
N TYR A 317 -21.47 -8.37 8.42
CA TYR A 317 -20.66 -7.16 8.36
C TYR A 317 -20.12 -6.89 6.93
N LYS A 318 -21.02 -6.67 5.97
CA LYS A 318 -20.69 -6.51 4.53
C LYS A 318 -19.68 -5.40 4.19
N ARG A 319 -19.51 -4.40 5.07
CA ARG A 319 -18.55 -3.29 4.90
C ARG A 319 -17.20 -3.56 5.57
N SER A 320 -17.06 -4.66 6.29
CA SER A 320 -15.83 -5.07 6.99
C SER A 320 -15.13 -6.22 6.27
N ASN A 321 -13.80 -6.19 6.21
CA ASN A 321 -12.98 -7.20 5.52
C ASN A 321 -12.81 -8.46 6.39
N VAL A 322 -13.93 -9.06 6.84
CA VAL A 322 -13.96 -10.17 7.80
C VAL A 322 -13.19 -11.39 7.29
N LEU A 323 -13.43 -11.82 6.04
CA LEU A 323 -12.73 -12.98 5.47
C LEU A 323 -11.23 -12.74 5.33
N ARG A 324 -10.79 -11.53 4.98
CA ARG A 324 -9.36 -11.20 4.93
C ARG A 324 -8.74 -11.28 6.32
N PHE A 325 -9.42 -10.75 7.33
CA PHE A 325 -8.97 -10.86 8.71
C PHE A 325 -8.88 -12.32 9.15
N ALA A 326 -9.93 -13.11 8.92
CA ALA A 326 -9.97 -14.54 9.27
C ALA A 326 -8.82 -15.30 8.60
N VAL A 327 -8.68 -15.20 7.27
CA VAL A 327 -7.63 -15.91 6.53
C VAL A 327 -6.22 -15.47 6.96
N ASN A 328 -6.02 -14.21 7.38
CA ASN A 328 -4.74 -13.76 7.92
C ASN A 328 -4.40 -14.39 9.28
N LEU A 329 -5.39 -14.70 10.13
CA LEU A 329 -5.15 -15.39 11.40
C LEU A 329 -4.65 -16.83 11.18
N LEU A 330 -5.04 -17.46 10.06
CA LEU A 330 -4.65 -18.83 9.71
C LEU A 330 -3.15 -18.99 9.40
N ARG A 331 -2.39 -17.90 9.24
CA ARG A 331 -0.95 -17.93 8.94
C ARG A 331 -0.13 -18.69 9.98
N SER A 332 -0.55 -18.68 11.23
CA SER A 332 0.12 -19.29 12.38
C SER A 332 -0.49 -20.62 12.81
N VAL A 333 -1.48 -21.13 12.08
CA VAL A 333 -2.18 -22.38 12.42
C VAL A 333 -1.47 -23.57 11.79
N ASP A 334 -1.35 -24.65 12.54
CA ASP A 334 -0.89 -25.96 12.04
C ASP A 334 -2.08 -26.83 11.66
N ILE A 335 -2.02 -27.38 10.44
CA ILE A 335 -3.09 -28.22 9.88
C ILE A 335 -2.50 -29.61 9.66
N LEU A 336 -3.16 -30.62 10.24
CA LEU A 336 -2.81 -32.02 10.08
C LEU A 336 -3.06 -32.46 8.64
N ARG A 337 -2.19 -33.33 8.13
CA ARG A 337 -2.25 -33.81 6.73
C ARG A 337 -3.61 -34.41 6.37
N VAL A 338 -4.25 -35.10 7.31
CA VAL A 338 -5.58 -35.72 7.12
C VAL A 338 -6.69 -34.68 6.87
N ASN A 339 -6.60 -33.51 7.49
CA ASN A 339 -7.61 -32.45 7.42
C ASN A 339 -7.32 -31.41 6.34
N TRP A 340 -6.17 -31.53 5.67
CA TRP A 340 -5.77 -30.61 4.60
C TRP A 340 -6.79 -30.49 3.47
N PRO A 341 -7.41 -31.56 2.94
CA PRO A 341 -8.39 -31.43 1.85
C PRO A 341 -9.60 -30.55 2.23
N GLN A 342 -10.05 -30.62 3.49
CA GLN A 342 -11.12 -29.78 4.02
C GLN A 342 -10.65 -28.32 4.11
N PHE A 343 -9.47 -28.09 4.67
CA PHE A 343 -8.89 -26.75 4.81
C PHE A 343 -8.63 -26.08 3.45
N GLU A 344 -8.03 -26.79 2.48
CA GLU A 344 -7.81 -26.33 1.11
C GLU A 344 -9.13 -25.92 0.44
N THR A 345 -10.19 -26.70 0.65
CA THR A 345 -11.54 -26.40 0.12
C THR A 345 -12.05 -25.06 0.66
N TYR A 346 -11.92 -24.81 1.96
CA TYR A 346 -12.35 -23.55 2.55
C TYR A 346 -11.49 -22.36 2.17
N LEU A 347 -10.17 -22.52 2.01
CA LEU A 347 -9.29 -21.46 1.49
C LEU A 347 -9.72 -21.03 0.09
N LEU A 348 -9.97 -21.98 -0.81
CA LEU A 348 -10.45 -21.68 -2.16
C LEU A 348 -11.86 -21.07 -2.16
N LYS A 349 -12.74 -21.52 -1.26
CA LYS A 349 -14.07 -20.90 -1.07
C LYS A 349 -13.93 -19.44 -0.62
N ALA A 350 -13.03 -19.14 0.32
CA ALA A 350 -12.76 -17.79 0.80
C ALA A 350 -12.19 -16.89 -0.33
N ALA A 351 -11.23 -17.40 -1.10
CA ALA A 351 -10.66 -16.71 -2.27
C ALA A 351 -11.71 -16.35 -3.33
N ARG A 352 -12.67 -17.26 -3.58
CA ARG A 352 -13.77 -17.03 -4.51
C ARG A 352 -14.80 -16.03 -3.98
N ALA A 353 -15.06 -16.04 -2.68
CA ALA A 353 -16.03 -15.17 -2.04
C ALA A 353 -15.52 -13.74 -1.87
N ASN A 354 -14.22 -13.56 -1.58
CA ASN A 354 -13.63 -12.25 -1.37
C ASN A 354 -12.21 -12.18 -1.94
N ALA A 355 -12.06 -11.37 -2.99
CA ALA A 355 -10.81 -11.18 -3.72
C ALA A 355 -9.65 -10.67 -2.83
N THR A 356 -9.95 -9.93 -1.75
CA THR A 356 -8.93 -9.40 -0.83
C THR A 356 -8.22 -10.49 -0.03
N THR A 357 -8.73 -11.73 -0.03
CA THR A 357 -8.10 -12.90 0.61
C THR A 357 -7.07 -13.60 -0.29
N VAL A 358 -7.12 -13.35 -1.60
CA VAL A 358 -6.36 -14.12 -2.61
C VAL A 358 -4.88 -14.18 -2.27
N PRO A 359 -4.16 -13.10 -1.95
CA PRO A 359 -2.73 -13.23 -1.66
C PRO A 359 -2.42 -14.11 -0.47
N MET A 360 -3.17 -14.01 0.63
CA MET A 360 -2.91 -14.86 1.79
C MET A 360 -3.24 -16.32 1.49
N VAL A 361 -4.29 -16.59 0.72
CA VAL A 361 -4.58 -17.94 0.22
C VAL A 361 -3.43 -18.47 -0.64
N VAL A 362 -2.85 -17.65 -1.53
CA VAL A 362 -1.67 -18.03 -2.32
C VAL A 362 -0.48 -18.38 -1.41
N HIS A 363 -0.21 -17.56 -0.39
CA HIS A 363 0.86 -17.84 0.56
C HIS A 363 0.64 -19.15 1.32
N LEU A 364 -0.57 -19.40 1.81
CA LEU A 364 -0.92 -20.63 2.51
C LEU A 364 -0.78 -21.85 1.60
N LEU A 365 -1.35 -21.82 0.40
CA LEU A 365 -1.24 -22.92 -0.57
C LEU A 365 0.22 -23.21 -0.93
N ALA A 366 1.03 -22.17 -1.19
CA ALA A 366 2.44 -22.33 -1.48
C ALA A 366 3.24 -22.88 -0.28
N LEU A 367 2.95 -22.41 0.95
CA LEU A 367 3.56 -22.89 2.18
C LEU A 367 3.30 -24.39 2.38
N TYR A 368 2.05 -24.83 2.28
CA TYR A 368 1.70 -26.24 2.49
C TYR A 368 2.19 -27.13 1.34
N ASN A 369 2.21 -26.63 0.10
CA ASN A 369 2.86 -27.32 -1.01
C ASN A 369 4.35 -27.54 -0.74
N ALA A 370 5.06 -26.52 -0.23
CA ALA A 370 6.47 -26.64 0.14
C ALA A 370 6.69 -27.63 1.30
N LYS A 371 5.72 -27.77 2.21
CA LYS A 371 5.70 -28.81 3.26
C LYS A 371 5.34 -30.22 2.72
N GLY A 372 5.15 -30.38 1.41
CA GLY A 372 4.80 -31.65 0.77
C GLY A 372 3.36 -32.11 1.03
N PHE A 373 2.43 -31.21 1.33
CA PHE A 373 1.00 -31.55 1.42
C PHE A 373 0.41 -31.74 0.02
N PRO A 374 -0.56 -32.66 -0.17
CA PRO A 374 -1.14 -32.91 -1.48
C PRO A 374 -2.04 -31.74 -1.89
N VAL A 375 -1.66 -31.02 -2.96
CA VAL A 375 -2.43 -29.90 -3.49
C VAL A 375 -3.22 -30.33 -4.73
N LYS A 376 -4.53 -30.06 -4.76
CA LYS A 376 -5.41 -30.41 -5.89
C LYS A 376 -5.25 -29.40 -7.03
N LYS A 377 -4.17 -29.57 -7.81
CA LYS A 377 -3.80 -28.67 -8.91
C LYS A 377 -4.94 -28.40 -9.90
N ASP A 378 -5.78 -29.38 -10.23
CA ASP A 378 -6.90 -29.18 -11.17
C ASP A 378 -7.94 -28.18 -10.65
N ARG A 379 -8.25 -28.25 -9.35
CA ARG A 379 -9.20 -27.33 -8.70
C ARG A 379 -8.63 -25.91 -8.67
N ILE A 380 -7.33 -25.78 -8.43
CA ILE A 380 -6.63 -24.50 -8.44
C ILE A 380 -6.51 -23.95 -9.86
N ALA A 381 -6.20 -24.78 -10.85
CA ALA A 381 -6.17 -24.40 -12.25
C ALA A 381 -7.54 -23.88 -12.70
N LYS A 382 -8.63 -24.54 -12.29
CA LYS A 382 -10.00 -24.03 -12.51
C LYS A 382 -10.23 -22.69 -11.81
N PHE A 383 -9.77 -22.52 -10.57
CA PHE A 383 -9.86 -21.23 -9.87
C PHE A 383 -9.12 -20.11 -10.61
N ILE A 384 -7.92 -20.38 -11.11
CA ILE A 384 -7.12 -19.43 -11.89
C ILE A 384 -7.86 -19.07 -13.18
N LYS A 385 -8.36 -20.06 -13.93
CA LYS A 385 -9.19 -19.85 -15.13
C LYS A 385 -10.38 -18.95 -14.86
N ASP A 386 -11.20 -19.32 -13.87
CA ASP A 386 -12.42 -18.59 -13.53
C ASP A 386 -12.10 -17.15 -13.10
N THR A 387 -10.99 -16.96 -12.36
CA THR A 387 -10.55 -15.64 -11.89
C THR A 387 -10.12 -14.77 -13.06
N ILE A 388 -9.26 -15.28 -13.97
CA ILE A 388 -8.81 -14.52 -15.14
C ILE A 388 -10.00 -14.18 -16.06
N ALA A 389 -10.91 -15.13 -16.30
CA ALA A 389 -12.08 -14.90 -17.13
C ALA A 389 -13.02 -13.83 -16.54
N LYS A 390 -13.23 -13.85 -15.21
CA LYS A 390 -14.07 -12.86 -14.50
C LYS A 390 -13.42 -11.47 -14.45
N CYS A 391 -12.12 -11.42 -14.19
CA CYS A 391 -11.39 -10.18 -13.87
C CYS A 391 -10.80 -9.48 -15.09
N GLY A 392 -10.60 -10.20 -16.21
CA GLY A 392 -10.03 -9.65 -17.44
C GLY A 392 -10.80 -8.43 -17.97
N PRO A 393 -12.13 -8.52 -18.18
CA PRO A 393 -12.91 -7.41 -18.75
C PRO A 393 -12.89 -6.12 -17.92
N SER A 394 -12.73 -6.22 -16.59
CA SER A 394 -12.71 -5.07 -15.68
C SER A 394 -11.31 -4.63 -15.28
N ALA A 395 -10.26 -5.18 -15.92
CA ALA A 395 -8.86 -4.88 -15.62
C ALA A 395 -8.54 -5.03 -14.10
N ALA A 396 -9.08 -6.08 -13.48
CA ALA A 396 -8.87 -6.37 -12.06
C ALA A 396 -7.47 -6.97 -11.83
N HIS A 397 -6.45 -6.11 -11.93
CA HIS A 397 -5.02 -6.44 -11.98
C HIS A 397 -4.56 -7.24 -10.75
N TYR A 398 -5.06 -6.92 -9.57
CA TYR A 398 -4.70 -7.60 -8.32
C TYR A 398 -5.02 -9.09 -8.36
N GLU A 399 -6.26 -9.44 -8.69
CA GLU A 399 -6.73 -10.81 -8.75
C GLU A 399 -5.98 -11.61 -9.82
N ILE A 400 -5.78 -11.00 -11.00
CA ILE A 400 -5.10 -11.64 -12.14
C ILE A 400 -3.62 -11.89 -11.81
N SER A 401 -2.90 -10.87 -11.35
CA SER A 401 -1.47 -10.99 -11.04
C SER A 401 -1.20 -12.03 -9.96
N TRP A 402 -2.03 -12.08 -8.90
CA TRP A 402 -1.90 -13.11 -7.85
C TRP A 402 -2.35 -14.50 -8.31
N ALA A 403 -3.35 -14.63 -9.19
CA ALA A 403 -3.75 -15.91 -9.75
C ALA A 403 -2.67 -16.49 -10.69
N LEU A 404 -2.04 -15.66 -11.52
CA LEU A 404 -0.89 -16.06 -12.33
C LEU A 404 0.31 -16.41 -11.45
N PHE A 405 0.55 -15.64 -10.39
CA PHE A 405 1.61 -15.94 -9.43
C PHE A 405 1.36 -17.26 -8.68
N LEU A 406 0.11 -17.61 -8.38
CA LEU A 406 -0.25 -18.92 -7.84
C LEU A 406 0.12 -20.07 -8.79
N ALA A 407 -0.15 -19.92 -10.09
CA ALA A 407 0.28 -20.88 -11.11
C ALA A 407 1.81 -21.05 -11.11
N LYS A 408 2.56 -19.94 -10.98
CA LYS A 408 4.03 -19.97 -10.87
C LYS A 408 4.47 -20.78 -9.66
N MET A 409 3.92 -20.47 -8.48
CA MET A 409 4.33 -21.11 -7.22
C MET A 409 4.05 -22.61 -7.17
N LEU A 410 2.96 -23.06 -7.79
CA LEU A 410 2.55 -24.46 -7.81
C LEU A 410 3.00 -25.21 -9.09
N ARG A 411 3.71 -24.52 -9.99
CA ARG A 411 4.11 -25.01 -11.32
C ARG A 411 2.93 -25.65 -12.05
N ILE A 412 1.85 -24.89 -12.19
CA ILE A 412 0.64 -25.30 -12.92
C ILE A 412 0.77 -24.77 -14.34
N THR A 413 0.70 -25.66 -15.33
CA THR A 413 0.65 -25.29 -16.74
C THR A 413 -0.75 -24.76 -17.08
N LEU A 414 -0.81 -23.60 -17.73
CA LEU A 414 -2.05 -22.94 -18.14
C LEU A 414 -2.20 -22.98 -19.67
N PRO A 415 -3.34 -23.43 -20.19
CA PRO A 415 -3.67 -23.28 -21.60
C PRO A 415 -3.67 -21.81 -22.06
N ALA A 416 -3.15 -21.54 -23.26
CA ALA A 416 -3.02 -20.20 -23.81
C ALA A 416 -4.37 -19.48 -23.98
N ASP A 417 -5.46 -20.21 -24.26
CA ASP A 417 -6.81 -19.68 -24.36
C ASP A 417 -7.32 -19.10 -23.04
N TRP A 418 -6.90 -19.66 -21.89
CA TRP A 418 -7.31 -19.17 -20.57
C TRP A 418 -6.68 -17.83 -20.21
N VAL A 419 -5.50 -17.53 -20.75
CA VAL A 419 -4.75 -16.30 -20.46
C VAL A 419 -4.92 -15.22 -21.53
N GLN A 420 -5.69 -15.46 -22.59
CA GLN A 420 -6.03 -14.45 -23.61
C GLN A 420 -6.63 -13.15 -23.06
N PRO A 421 -7.43 -13.13 -21.98
CA PRO A 421 -7.86 -11.86 -21.39
C PRO A 421 -6.70 -11.01 -20.87
N VAL A 422 -5.59 -11.64 -20.44
CA VAL A 422 -4.42 -10.96 -19.87
C VAL A 422 -3.59 -10.28 -20.96
N THR A 423 -3.48 -10.88 -22.15
CA THR A 423 -2.67 -10.34 -23.26
C THR A 423 -3.21 -9.01 -23.81
N LYS A 424 -4.49 -8.71 -23.51
CA LYS A 424 -5.18 -7.47 -23.90
C LYS A 424 -5.08 -6.36 -22.86
N LEU A 425 -4.47 -6.62 -21.70
CA LEU A 425 -4.37 -5.65 -20.61
C LEU A 425 -3.15 -4.75 -20.77
N GLU A 426 -3.37 -3.45 -20.59
CA GLU A 426 -2.30 -2.47 -20.40
C GLU A 426 -1.79 -2.48 -18.94
N SER A 427 -1.26 -3.63 -18.50
CA SER A 427 -0.64 -3.78 -17.18
C SER A 427 0.70 -4.50 -17.28
N SER A 428 1.77 -3.81 -16.89
CA SER A 428 3.09 -4.43 -16.77
C SER A 428 3.11 -5.48 -15.66
N ALA A 429 2.37 -5.26 -14.57
CA ALA A 429 2.33 -6.21 -13.46
C ALA A 429 1.76 -7.57 -13.91
N CYS A 430 0.63 -7.58 -14.62
CA CYS A 430 0.07 -8.81 -15.16
C CYS A 430 0.94 -9.40 -16.29
N ALA A 431 1.46 -8.54 -17.19
CA ALA A 431 2.29 -8.97 -18.30
C ALA A 431 3.57 -9.68 -17.85
N LEU A 432 4.30 -9.12 -16.89
CA LEU A 432 5.57 -9.69 -16.43
C LEU A 432 5.40 -11.03 -15.74
N VAL A 433 4.34 -11.23 -14.95
CA VAL A 433 4.05 -12.54 -14.37
C VAL A 433 3.67 -13.56 -15.45
N LEU A 434 2.93 -13.16 -16.49
CA LEU A 434 2.59 -14.06 -17.59
C LEU A 434 3.82 -14.42 -18.45
N LEU A 435 4.69 -13.44 -18.72
CA LEU A 435 5.94 -13.67 -19.45
C LEU A 435 6.89 -14.59 -18.67
N ASP A 436 6.94 -14.47 -17.34
CA ASP A 436 7.71 -15.37 -16.49
C ASP A 436 7.17 -16.81 -16.56
N LEU A 437 5.84 -17.00 -16.48
CA LEU A 437 5.22 -18.32 -16.70
C LEU A 437 5.58 -18.92 -18.06
N ARG A 438 5.56 -18.09 -19.12
CA ARG A 438 5.97 -18.52 -20.47
C ARG A 438 7.43 -18.97 -20.49
N GLN A 439 8.34 -18.22 -19.86
CA GLN A 439 9.76 -18.58 -19.77
C GLN A 439 10.01 -19.85 -18.94
N MET A 440 9.15 -20.13 -17.96
CA MET A 440 9.17 -21.38 -17.20
C MET A 440 8.57 -22.58 -17.95
N GLY A 441 8.03 -22.40 -19.16
CA GLY A 441 7.33 -23.45 -19.91
C GLY A 441 5.97 -23.83 -19.32
N LEU A 442 5.35 -22.93 -18.54
CA LEU A 442 4.06 -23.16 -17.87
C LEU A 442 2.87 -22.60 -18.66
N ILE A 443 3.06 -22.26 -19.94
CA ILE A 443 1.99 -21.85 -20.85
C ILE A 443 1.93 -22.87 -21.98
N ASP A 444 0.77 -23.51 -22.14
CA ASP A 444 0.51 -24.47 -23.22
C ASP A 444 -0.12 -23.74 -24.42
N GLY A 445 0.67 -23.58 -25.47
CA GLY A 445 0.30 -22.84 -26.68
C GLY A 445 0.93 -21.44 -26.79
N ALA A 446 0.61 -20.73 -27.86
CA ALA A 446 1.12 -19.40 -28.15
C ALA A 446 0.21 -18.30 -27.57
N ILE A 447 0.82 -17.27 -26.99
CA ILE A 447 0.13 -16.07 -26.50
C ILE A 447 0.48 -14.87 -27.37
N ASP A 448 -0.49 -13.99 -27.59
CA ASP A 448 -0.25 -12.71 -28.26
C ASP A 448 0.50 -11.76 -27.30
N VAL A 449 1.65 -11.25 -27.75
CA VAL A 449 2.49 -10.31 -26.99
C VAL A 449 2.62 -8.97 -27.71
N SER A 450 1.81 -8.74 -28.75
CA SER A 450 1.91 -7.57 -29.64
C SER A 450 1.75 -6.26 -28.88
N LEU A 451 0.77 -6.18 -27.98
CA LEU A 451 0.52 -4.99 -27.15
C LEU A 451 1.78 -4.55 -26.38
N TRP A 452 2.42 -5.49 -25.69
CA TRP A 452 3.60 -5.20 -24.88
C TRP A 452 4.84 -4.95 -25.73
N THR A 453 4.97 -5.67 -26.85
CA THR A 453 6.08 -5.49 -27.79
C THR A 453 6.01 -4.11 -28.46
N GLN A 454 4.82 -3.64 -28.84
CA GLN A 454 4.62 -2.30 -29.39
C GLN A 454 4.98 -1.19 -28.38
N ALA A 455 4.86 -1.46 -27.08
CA ALA A 455 5.29 -0.54 -26.03
C ALA A 455 6.82 -0.53 -25.81
N MET A 456 7.60 -1.42 -26.42
CA MET A 456 9.08 -1.44 -26.29
C MET A 456 9.75 -0.37 -27.17
N THR A 457 9.49 0.89 -26.86
CA THR A 457 10.03 2.08 -27.55
C THR A 457 10.50 3.12 -26.53
N THR A 458 11.25 4.13 -26.95
CA THR A 458 11.67 5.24 -26.07
C THR A 458 10.47 5.93 -25.41
N LYS A 459 9.37 6.14 -26.16
CA LYS A 459 8.12 6.69 -25.61
C LYS A 459 7.42 5.73 -24.65
N GLY A 460 7.51 4.42 -24.89
CA GLY A 460 6.94 3.43 -23.98
C GLY A 460 7.63 3.39 -22.62
N LEU A 461 8.91 3.74 -22.54
CA LEU A 461 9.62 3.94 -21.26
C LEU A 461 9.10 5.14 -20.46
N GLU A 462 8.32 6.04 -21.07
CA GLU A 462 7.66 7.17 -20.42
C GLU A 462 6.16 6.92 -20.18
N SER A 463 5.60 5.81 -20.67
CA SER A 463 4.16 5.49 -20.60
C SER A 463 3.78 4.63 -19.38
N ASN A 464 2.50 4.30 -19.26
CA ASN A 464 1.97 3.36 -18.27
C ASN A 464 2.48 1.91 -18.44
N LEU A 465 3.17 1.60 -19.54
CA LEU A 465 3.79 0.30 -19.81
C LEU A 465 5.31 0.33 -19.67
N TRP A 466 5.88 1.36 -19.04
CA TRP A 466 7.32 1.54 -18.86
C TRP A 466 7.98 0.31 -18.24
N LEU A 467 7.30 -0.35 -17.29
CA LEU A 467 7.86 -1.43 -16.50
C LEU A 467 8.02 -2.70 -17.34
N VAL A 468 7.01 -3.08 -18.14
CA VAL A 468 7.14 -4.24 -19.04
C VAL A 468 8.07 -3.92 -20.21
N ALA A 469 8.03 -2.70 -20.75
CA ALA A 469 8.93 -2.28 -21.82
C ALA A 469 10.40 -2.42 -21.38
N TYR A 470 10.74 -1.93 -20.19
CA TYR A 470 12.09 -2.02 -19.65
C TYR A 470 12.50 -3.45 -19.25
N GLU A 471 11.67 -4.13 -18.45
CA GLU A 471 12.01 -5.46 -17.92
C GLU A 471 12.08 -6.55 -19.01
N ALA A 472 11.19 -6.49 -20.00
CA ALA A 472 11.20 -7.47 -21.09
C ALA A 472 12.45 -7.33 -21.97
N ASP A 473 12.96 -6.12 -22.18
CA ASP A 473 14.24 -5.88 -22.87
C ASP A 473 15.42 -6.31 -21.99
N LEU A 474 15.43 -5.92 -20.72
CA LEU A 474 16.49 -6.23 -19.76
C LEU A 474 16.74 -7.75 -19.69
N LYS A 475 15.66 -8.54 -19.69
CA LYS A 475 15.69 -10.00 -19.57
C LYS A 475 15.69 -10.74 -20.91
N GLY A 476 15.56 -10.04 -22.03
CA GLY A 476 15.42 -10.65 -23.36
C GLY A 476 14.16 -11.51 -23.52
N TRP A 477 13.08 -11.18 -22.82
CA TRP A 477 11.83 -11.94 -22.86
C TRP A 477 10.98 -11.64 -24.09
N LEU A 478 11.13 -10.44 -24.65
CA LEU A 478 10.47 -9.98 -25.86
C LEU A 478 11.50 -9.33 -26.78
N THR A 479 11.23 -9.34 -28.09
CA THR A 479 12.08 -8.68 -29.09
C THR A 479 11.51 -7.30 -29.38
N PRO A 480 12.23 -6.20 -29.09
CA PRO A 480 11.72 -4.86 -29.34
C PRO A 480 11.61 -4.56 -30.85
N PRO A 481 10.66 -3.70 -31.27
CA PRO A 481 10.58 -3.20 -32.64
C PRO A 481 11.83 -2.41 -33.07
N THR A 482 12.50 -1.76 -32.11
CA THR A 482 13.73 -1.01 -32.35
C THR A 482 14.77 -1.43 -31.33
N ALA A 483 15.85 -2.06 -31.80
CA ALA A 483 16.97 -2.45 -30.94
C ALA A 483 17.60 -1.23 -30.27
N GLY A 484 18.04 -1.41 -29.02
CA GLY A 484 18.78 -0.36 -28.31
C GLY A 484 17.93 0.78 -27.74
N PHE A 485 16.59 0.70 -27.78
CA PHE A 485 15.72 1.81 -27.35
C PHE A 485 15.92 2.22 -25.88
N VAL A 486 16.29 1.28 -25.00
CA VAL A 486 16.61 1.55 -23.59
C VAL A 486 17.93 2.31 -23.46
N GLN A 487 18.96 1.89 -24.21
CA GLN A 487 20.29 2.50 -24.23
C GLN A 487 20.26 3.91 -24.86
N ASN A 488 19.34 4.14 -25.79
CA ASN A 488 19.14 5.43 -26.44
C ASN A 488 18.32 6.41 -25.58
N HIS A 489 17.66 5.94 -24.53
CA HIS A 489 16.88 6.81 -23.64
C HIS A 489 17.78 7.41 -22.54
N LEU A 490 17.86 8.74 -22.48
CA LEU A 490 18.77 9.51 -21.59
C LEU A 490 18.80 9.02 -20.12
N TYR A 491 17.63 8.73 -19.55
CA TYR A 491 17.53 8.28 -18.16
C TYR A 491 17.62 6.76 -17.96
N PHE A 492 16.91 5.96 -18.77
CA PHE A 492 16.87 4.50 -18.65
C PHE A 492 18.17 3.81 -19.07
N ALA A 493 19.01 4.44 -19.90
CA ALA A 493 20.32 3.93 -20.25
C ALA A 493 21.19 3.66 -19.02
N GLU A 494 21.13 4.54 -18.01
CA GLU A 494 21.88 4.39 -16.77
C GLU A 494 21.33 3.25 -15.89
N LEU A 495 20.00 3.03 -15.88
CA LEU A 495 19.38 1.90 -15.20
C LEU A 495 19.85 0.58 -15.83
N ARG A 496 19.85 0.51 -17.16
CA ARG A 496 20.29 -0.66 -17.93
C ARG A 496 21.78 -0.97 -17.70
N ARG A 497 22.63 0.06 -17.74
CA ARG A 497 24.09 -0.07 -17.52
C ARG A 497 24.43 -0.69 -16.16
N ARG A 498 23.59 -0.45 -15.16
CA ARG A 498 23.74 -0.98 -13.80
C ARG A 498 22.98 -2.27 -13.55
N ASN A 499 22.31 -2.80 -14.57
CA ASN A 499 21.46 -3.97 -14.48
C ASN A 499 20.39 -3.84 -13.37
N VAL A 500 19.80 -2.65 -13.24
CA VAL A 500 18.73 -2.41 -12.27
C VAL A 500 17.50 -3.21 -12.68
N SER A 501 17.05 -4.14 -11.84
CA SER A 501 15.86 -4.95 -12.10
C SER A 501 14.74 -4.59 -11.12
N PHE A 502 13.54 -4.45 -11.64
CA PHE A 502 12.29 -4.26 -10.91
C PHE A 502 11.46 -5.54 -10.77
N TYR A 503 11.87 -6.62 -11.45
CA TYR A 503 11.27 -7.94 -11.38
C TYR A 503 12.31 -9.01 -11.08
N ASP A 504 12.24 -9.62 -9.90
CA ASP A 504 13.10 -10.73 -9.49
C ASP A 504 12.33 -12.06 -9.62
N LYS A 505 12.66 -12.82 -10.67
CA LYS A 505 12.03 -14.11 -10.97
C LYS A 505 12.37 -15.19 -9.94
N GLU A 506 13.49 -15.07 -9.22
CA GLU A 506 13.93 -16.04 -8.22
C GLU A 506 13.45 -15.69 -6.81
N ARG A 507 12.76 -14.56 -6.65
CA ARG A 507 12.29 -14.09 -5.35
C ARG A 507 11.30 -15.06 -4.74
N ARG A 508 11.73 -15.68 -3.64
CA ARG A 508 10.89 -16.60 -2.86
C ARG A 508 9.82 -15.83 -2.09
N LEU A 509 8.68 -16.48 -1.87
CA LEU A 509 7.67 -16.00 -0.92
C LEU A 509 8.30 -15.85 0.47
N LYS A 510 8.01 -14.74 1.16
CA LYS A 510 8.33 -14.61 2.58
C LYS A 510 7.58 -15.70 3.35
N ASN A 511 8.27 -16.39 4.26
CA ASN A 511 7.61 -17.37 5.13
C ASN A 511 6.60 -16.66 6.04
N VAL A 512 5.31 -16.86 5.78
CA VAL A 512 4.22 -16.19 6.51
C VAL A 512 4.14 -16.58 7.98
N ARG A 513 4.65 -17.76 8.38
CA ARG A 513 4.74 -18.18 9.78
C ARG A 513 5.82 -17.44 10.56
N ARG A 514 6.88 -17.01 9.89
CA ARG A 514 7.95 -16.20 10.47
C ARG A 514 7.63 -14.71 10.49
N SER A 515 6.41 -14.31 10.08
CA SER A 515 5.98 -12.93 10.26
C SER A 515 5.77 -12.68 11.76
N LYS A 516 6.73 -12.01 12.40
CA LYS A 516 6.60 -11.57 13.79
C LYS A 516 5.26 -10.84 13.94
N PRO A 517 4.53 -11.03 15.05
CA PRO A 517 3.34 -10.23 15.33
C PRO A 517 3.69 -8.75 15.14
N LYS A 518 2.78 -7.96 14.56
CA LYS A 518 3.04 -6.55 14.30
C LYS A 518 3.34 -5.88 15.64
N LYS A 519 4.61 -5.54 15.85
CA LYS A 519 5.04 -4.81 17.06
C LYS A 519 4.17 -3.55 17.20
N PRO A 520 3.76 -3.17 18.42
CA PRO A 520 3.22 -1.84 18.67
C PRO A 520 4.02 -0.77 17.95
N SER A 521 3.35 0.22 17.35
CA SER A 521 4.07 1.36 16.80
C SER A 521 4.76 2.16 17.91
N ASP A 522 5.81 2.89 17.55
CA ASP A 522 6.50 3.75 18.51
C ASP A 522 5.53 4.78 19.11
N ALA A 523 4.55 5.26 18.33
CA ALA A 523 3.49 6.15 18.83
C ALA A 523 2.61 5.45 19.87
N PHE A 524 2.19 4.20 19.63
CA PHE A 524 1.42 3.43 20.61
C PHE A 524 2.20 3.22 21.91
N VAL A 525 3.48 2.85 21.81
CA VAL A 525 4.33 2.65 22.99
C VAL A 525 4.48 3.94 23.79
N ARG A 526 4.77 5.06 23.12
CA ARG A 526 4.87 6.37 23.79
C ARG A 526 3.56 6.79 24.45
N HIS A 527 2.43 6.59 23.77
CA HIS A 527 1.10 6.92 24.32
C HIS A 527 0.80 6.10 25.58
N MET A 528 1.03 4.79 25.54
CA MET A 528 0.86 3.92 26.70
C MET A 528 1.80 4.27 27.86
N ALA A 529 3.05 4.65 27.57
CA ALA A 529 4.01 5.08 28.58
C ALA A 529 3.55 6.38 29.26
N ALA A 530 3.05 7.35 28.49
CA ALA A 530 2.52 8.61 29.00
C ALA A 530 1.32 8.38 29.93
N LEU A 531 0.37 7.51 29.55
CA LEU A 531 -0.78 7.14 30.39
C LEU A 531 -0.38 6.49 31.72
N ARG A 532 0.76 5.79 31.77
CA ARG A 532 1.24 5.05 32.95
C ARG A 532 2.13 5.87 33.88
N SER A 533 2.45 7.13 33.54
CA SER A 533 3.41 7.97 34.26
C SER A 533 4.78 7.30 34.50
N TRP A 534 5.30 6.52 33.55
CA TRP A 534 6.63 5.93 33.64
C TRP A 534 7.70 6.94 33.23
N LYS A 535 8.80 7.06 33.99
CA LYS A 535 9.98 7.82 33.58
C LYS A 535 10.66 7.08 32.43
N MET A 536 11.08 7.83 31.41
CA MET A 536 11.62 7.34 30.14
C MET A 536 12.88 6.46 30.25
N GLU A 537 13.46 6.35 31.45
CA GLU A 537 14.67 5.57 31.78
C GLU A 537 14.36 4.12 32.17
N GLU A 538 13.09 3.74 32.34
CA GLU A 538 12.64 2.37 32.70
C GLU A 538 12.01 1.60 31.52
N ILE A 539 12.24 2.04 30.29
CA ILE A 539 11.74 1.36 29.09
C ILE A 539 12.94 0.88 28.28
N ASP A 540 13.41 -0.33 28.56
CA ASP A 540 14.11 -1.09 27.53
C ASP A 540 13.05 -1.67 26.59
N ALA A 541 13.31 -1.68 25.28
CA ALA A 541 12.43 -2.36 24.33
C ALA A 541 12.35 -3.89 24.60
N GLN A 542 13.18 -4.39 25.54
CA GLN A 542 13.20 -5.73 26.11
C GLN A 542 12.19 -5.97 27.26
N ASP A 543 11.61 -4.91 27.87
CA ASP A 543 10.64 -5.07 28.98
C ASP A 543 9.21 -5.40 28.50
N PHE A 544 8.97 -5.41 27.19
CA PHE A 544 7.90 -6.20 26.62
C PHE A 544 8.40 -7.63 26.56
N PRO A 545 7.78 -8.62 27.24
CA PRO A 545 8.31 -9.97 27.28
C PRO A 545 8.61 -10.45 25.86
N ASP A 546 9.91 -10.62 25.57
CA ASP A 546 10.41 -11.21 24.34
C ASP A 546 9.98 -12.69 24.23
N GLU A 547 9.39 -13.26 25.28
CA GLU A 547 8.84 -14.59 25.34
C GLU A 547 7.32 -14.61 25.05
N TRP A 548 6.99 -14.60 23.77
CA TRP A 548 6.14 -15.68 23.25
C TRP A 548 7.06 -16.62 22.47
N GLU A 549 8.04 -17.21 23.17
CA GLU A 549 8.63 -18.46 22.73
C GLU A 549 7.53 -19.50 22.80
N LEU A 550 6.98 -19.88 21.64
CA LEU A 550 6.39 -21.19 21.54
C LEU A 550 7.52 -22.19 21.87
N PRO A 551 7.27 -23.20 22.72
CA PRO A 551 8.26 -24.21 23.04
C PRO A 551 8.88 -24.74 21.74
N GLY A 552 10.21 -24.83 21.76
CA GLY A 552 11.05 -24.95 20.58
C GLY A 552 10.63 -26.03 19.58
N ASP A 553 10.97 -25.78 18.33
CA ASP A 553 11.06 -26.82 17.32
C ASP A 553 12.26 -26.50 16.42
N ASP A 554 13.42 -27.00 16.86
CA ASP A 554 14.57 -27.30 16.02
C ASP A 554 14.11 -28.18 14.86
N TYR A 555 13.86 -27.58 13.69
CA TYR A 555 13.89 -28.31 12.44
C TYR A 555 14.73 -27.53 11.42
N GLY A 556 15.86 -28.16 11.08
CA GLY A 556 16.87 -27.70 10.16
C GLY A 556 16.32 -27.26 8.80
N GLY A 557 17.04 -26.33 8.18
CA GLY A 557 16.61 -25.63 6.98
C GLY A 557 16.53 -26.50 5.73
N TYR A 558 15.62 -26.11 4.82
CA TYR A 558 15.66 -26.25 3.37
C TYR A 558 14.84 -25.13 2.70
#